data_AF-A0A350UDL0-F1
#
_entry.id   AF-A0A350UDL0-F1
#
_cell.length_a   1.000
_cell.length_b   1.000
_cell.length_c   1.000
_cell.angle_alpha   90.00
_cell.angle_beta   90.00
_cell.angle_gamma   90.00
#
_symmetry.space_group_name_H-M   'P 1'
#
loop_
_entity.id
_entity.type
_entity.pdbx_description
1 polymer ?
#
loop_
_entity_poly.entity_id
_entity_poly.type
_entity_poly.pdbx_seq_one_letter_code
_entity_poly.pdbx_strand_id
1 'polypeptide(L)'
;MGAMNEFYRATLAEMPQINADVAKTVLSTMDAMVQAVPTFFVGVLCIFSSILGLSNLLFFRLFCRKHPQIAISPIRPFRDWGLPRSMTLGLFVMLIGSLLLSWTGWEYADSFAVTANILIALPLVLQGLCVLDFFIVRSGKNVTTRRALAYTGIGVVLQFAVTALMLLGCFDLIFRLRERMRSAPPPEAV
;
A
#
# COMPACT_ATOMS: atom_id res chain seq x y z
N MET A 1 0.49 23.17 -14.21
CA MET A 1 1.94 23.21 -13.90
C MET A 1 2.75 24.27 -14.67
N GLY A 2 2.19 24.96 -15.67
CA GLY A 2 2.94 25.89 -16.54
C GLY A 2 3.62 27.09 -15.85
N ALA A 3 2.96 27.77 -14.92
CA ALA A 3 3.48 29.00 -14.30
C ALA A 3 4.76 28.80 -13.48
N MET A 4 4.91 27.63 -12.84
CA MET A 4 6.09 27.32 -12.02
C MET A 4 7.30 26.94 -12.91
N ASN A 5 7.06 26.24 -14.03
CA ASN A 5 8.10 25.95 -15.01
C ASN A 5 8.55 27.20 -15.78
N GLU A 6 7.64 28.13 -16.05
CA GLU A 6 8.00 29.44 -16.62
C GLU A 6 8.81 30.29 -15.63
N PHE A 7 8.43 30.30 -14.36
CA PHE A 7 9.19 30.96 -13.30
C PHE A 7 10.64 30.43 -13.22
N TYR A 8 10.82 29.10 -13.15
CA TYR A 8 12.16 28.50 -13.10
C TYR A 8 13.00 28.79 -14.35
N ARG A 9 12.39 28.77 -15.54
CA ARG A 9 13.07 29.12 -16.79
C ARG A 9 13.48 30.59 -16.83
N ALA A 10 12.64 31.50 -16.33
CA ALA A 10 12.96 32.92 -16.22
C ALA A 10 14.12 33.15 -15.24
N THR A 11 14.11 32.50 -14.07
CA THR A 11 15.18 32.63 -13.07
C THR A 11 16.51 32.06 -13.56
N LEU A 12 16.50 30.96 -14.33
CA LEU A 12 17.71 30.38 -14.92
C LEU A 12 18.29 31.24 -16.07
N ALA A 13 17.45 31.96 -16.81
CA ALA A 13 17.88 32.89 -17.84
C ALA A 13 18.61 34.11 -17.27
N GLU A 14 18.32 34.47 -16.01
CA GLU A 14 18.97 35.58 -15.29
C GLU A 14 20.30 35.19 -14.60
N MET A 15 20.71 33.92 -14.64
CA MET A 15 21.97 33.44 -14.05
C MET A 15 23.07 33.31 -15.12
N PRO A 16 23.96 34.31 -15.30
CA PRO A 16 24.91 34.36 -16.41
C PRO A 16 26.08 33.35 -16.32
N GLN A 17 26.16 32.55 -15.26
CA GLN A 17 27.23 31.56 -15.03
C GLN A 17 26.78 30.10 -15.18
N ILE A 18 25.51 29.82 -15.47
CA ILE A 18 25.03 28.44 -15.58
C ILE A 18 25.14 27.97 -17.02
N ASN A 19 26.03 26.98 -17.23
CA ASN A 19 26.21 26.31 -18.51
C ASN A 19 24.88 25.64 -18.95
N ALA A 20 24.56 25.65 -20.24
CA ALA A 20 23.25 25.19 -20.74
C ALA A 20 22.89 23.75 -20.31
N ASP A 21 23.90 22.88 -20.18
CA ASP A 21 23.75 21.50 -19.69
C ASP A 21 23.37 21.43 -18.20
N VAL A 22 23.90 22.34 -17.38
CA VAL A 22 23.57 22.44 -15.95
C VAL A 22 22.14 22.96 -15.79
N ALA A 23 21.73 23.98 -16.56
CA ALA A 23 20.37 24.49 -16.54
C ALA A 23 19.35 23.41 -16.95
N LYS A 24 19.65 22.63 -18.00
CA LYS A 24 18.82 21.50 -18.43
C LYS A 24 18.70 20.41 -17.35
N THR A 25 19.82 20.10 -16.69
CA THR A 25 19.84 19.09 -15.60
C THR A 25 19.01 19.55 -14.40
N VAL A 26 19.14 20.82 -14.00
CA VAL A 26 18.35 21.41 -12.90
C VAL A 26 16.86 21.38 -13.22
N LEU A 27 16.45 21.83 -14.43
CA LEU A 27 15.05 21.81 -14.85
C LEU A 27 14.49 20.38 -14.88
N SER A 28 15.23 19.42 -15.43
CA SER A 28 14.80 18.01 -15.47
C SER A 28 14.64 17.40 -14.07
N THR A 29 15.48 17.81 -13.13
CA THR A 29 15.41 17.35 -11.74
C THR A 29 14.22 18.00 -11.01
N MET A 30 13.94 19.28 -11.27
CA MET A 30 12.78 19.98 -10.72
C MET A 30 11.47 19.39 -11.25
N ASP A 31 11.37 19.11 -12.55
CA ASP A 31 10.23 18.42 -13.15
C ASP A 31 10.03 17.03 -12.53
N ALA A 32 11.11 16.27 -12.34
CA ALA A 32 11.05 14.96 -11.69
C ALA A 32 10.57 15.06 -10.23
N MET A 33 11.02 16.08 -9.47
CA MET A 33 10.54 16.32 -8.12
C MET A 33 9.04 16.66 -8.10
N VAL A 34 8.60 17.58 -8.97
CA VAL A 34 7.18 17.98 -9.08
C VAL A 34 6.29 16.78 -9.45
N GLN A 35 6.75 15.93 -10.37
CA GLN A 35 6.04 14.69 -10.73
C GLN A 35 6.02 13.65 -9.60
N ALA A 36 7.02 13.65 -8.71
CA ALA A 36 7.08 12.72 -7.60
C ALA A 36 6.23 13.14 -6.39
N VAL A 37 5.87 14.43 -6.27
CA VAL A 37 5.08 14.96 -5.14
C VAL A 37 3.77 14.19 -4.93
N PRO A 38 2.92 13.94 -5.94
CA PRO A 38 1.66 13.21 -5.74
C PRO A 38 1.87 11.82 -5.14
N THR A 39 2.86 11.07 -5.63
CA THR A 39 3.18 9.71 -5.15
C THR A 39 3.59 9.71 -3.68
N PHE A 40 4.52 10.58 -3.31
CA PHE A 40 4.99 10.67 -1.92
C PHE A 40 3.89 11.21 -1.00
N PHE A 41 3.15 12.21 -1.45
CA PHE A 41 2.12 12.85 -0.64
C PHE A 41 0.98 11.89 -0.29
N VAL A 42 0.48 11.12 -1.27
CA VAL A 42 -0.56 10.11 -1.03
C VAL A 42 -0.07 9.01 -0.08
N GLY A 43 1.18 8.54 -0.26
CA GLY A 43 1.79 7.57 0.64
C GLY A 43 1.87 8.08 2.08
N VAL A 44 2.32 9.32 2.27
CA VAL A 44 2.37 9.99 3.58
C VAL A 44 0.97 10.08 4.21
N LEU A 45 -0.04 10.52 3.45
CA LEU A 45 -1.42 10.58 3.94
C LEU A 45 -1.95 9.22 4.38
N CYS A 46 -1.63 8.15 3.64
CA CYS A 46 -2.03 6.78 4.02
C CYS A 46 -1.38 6.35 5.33
N ILE A 47 -0.10 6.67 5.55
CA ILE A 47 0.61 6.37 6.79
C ILE A 47 -0.01 7.14 7.96
N PHE A 48 -0.24 8.45 7.81
CA PHE A 48 -0.90 9.27 8.83
C PHE A 48 -2.30 8.74 9.16
N SER A 49 -3.11 8.42 8.14
CA SER A 49 -4.43 7.83 8.31
C SER A 49 -4.36 6.51 9.08
N SER A 50 -3.36 5.67 8.80
CA SER A 50 -3.18 4.39 9.47
C SER A 50 -2.81 4.57 10.95
N ILE A 51 -1.91 5.50 11.26
CA ILE A 51 -1.49 5.83 12.63
C ILE A 51 -2.67 6.39 13.43
N LEU A 52 -3.43 7.33 12.85
CA LEU A 52 -4.60 7.92 13.50
C LEU A 52 -5.70 6.88 13.72
N GLY A 53 -5.98 6.05 12.73
CA GLY A 53 -6.97 4.97 12.85
C GLY A 53 -6.60 3.95 13.93
N LEU A 54 -5.34 3.52 13.97
CA LEU A 54 -4.85 2.60 15.00
C LEU A 54 -4.87 3.25 16.39
N SER A 55 -4.41 4.49 16.50
CA SER A 55 -4.41 5.26 17.76
C SER A 55 -5.82 5.41 18.31
N ASN A 56 -6.80 5.73 17.46
CA ASN A 56 -8.20 5.85 17.84
C ASN A 56 -8.74 4.53 18.41
N LEU A 57 -8.47 3.41 17.74
CA LEU A 57 -8.89 2.08 18.19
C LEU A 57 -8.24 1.69 19.53
N LEU A 58 -6.94 1.95 19.69
CA LEU A 58 -6.23 1.68 20.94
C LEU A 58 -6.72 2.57 22.08
N PHE A 59 -7.00 3.85 21.81
CA PHE A 59 -7.55 4.80 22.77
C PHE A 59 -8.90 4.33 23.31
N PHE A 60 -9.85 4.00 22.43
CA PHE A 60 -11.16 3.50 22.87
C PHE A 60 -11.05 2.16 23.58
N ARG A 61 -10.15 1.27 23.16
CA ARG A 61 -9.95 -0.01 23.86
C ARG A 61 -9.41 0.20 25.28
N LEU A 62 -8.51 1.16 25.48
CA LEU A 62 -8.00 1.51 26.80
C LEU A 62 -9.09 2.13 27.67
N PHE A 63 -9.90 3.03 27.10
CA PHE A 63 -10.99 3.73 27.79
C PHE A 63 -12.14 2.78 28.18
N CYS A 64 -12.59 1.94 27.24
CA CYS A 64 -13.67 0.97 27.47
C CYS A 64 -13.21 -0.28 28.24
N ARG A 65 -11.92 -0.41 28.60
CA ARG A 65 -11.39 -1.59 29.30
C ARG A 65 -12.09 -1.85 30.65
N LYS A 66 -12.60 -0.79 31.28
CA LYS A 66 -13.31 -0.86 32.58
C LYS A 66 -14.82 -1.05 32.45
N HIS A 67 -15.37 -0.97 31.23
CA HIS A 67 -16.81 -1.03 30.97
C HIS A 67 -17.13 -2.23 30.07
N PRO A 68 -17.35 -3.43 30.65
CA PRO A 68 -17.54 -4.67 29.88
C PRO A 68 -18.75 -4.64 28.93
N GLN A 69 -19.73 -3.76 29.18
CA GLN A 69 -20.92 -3.57 28.35
C GLN A 69 -20.63 -2.80 27.04
N ILE A 70 -19.54 -2.03 27.00
CA ILE A 70 -19.12 -1.19 25.85
C ILE A 70 -17.73 -1.62 25.36
N ALA A 71 -17.25 -2.79 25.82
CA ALA A 71 -15.92 -3.27 25.50
C ALA A 71 -15.84 -3.62 24.01
N ILE A 72 -14.87 -2.98 23.32
CA ILE A 72 -14.58 -3.26 21.92
C ILE A 72 -14.10 -4.71 21.78
N SER A 73 -14.64 -5.41 20.78
CA SER A 73 -14.25 -6.79 20.46
C SER A 73 -12.72 -6.91 20.32
N PRO A 74 -12.10 -7.96 20.88
CA PRO A 74 -10.66 -8.16 20.75
C PRO A 74 -10.24 -8.18 19.27
N ILE A 75 -9.10 -7.52 18.99
CA ILE A 75 -8.49 -7.50 17.66
C ILE A 75 -8.25 -8.95 17.24
N ARG A 76 -8.84 -9.34 16.09
CA ARG A 76 -8.63 -10.68 15.54
C ARG A 76 -7.16 -10.89 15.18
N PRO A 77 -6.65 -12.13 15.24
CA PRO A 77 -5.30 -12.43 14.78
C PRO A 77 -5.06 -11.90 13.37
N PHE A 78 -3.87 -11.36 13.11
CA PHE A 78 -3.53 -10.75 11.82
C PHE A 78 -3.76 -11.69 10.63
N ARG A 79 -3.47 -12.99 10.78
CA ARG A 79 -3.73 -14.03 9.77
C ARG A 79 -5.21 -14.23 9.39
N ASP A 80 -6.13 -13.73 10.21
CA ASP A 80 -7.58 -13.81 9.99
C ASP A 80 -8.14 -12.54 9.37
N TRP A 81 -7.32 -11.49 9.25
CA TRP A 81 -7.74 -10.26 8.60
C TRP A 81 -7.95 -10.49 7.10
N GLY A 82 -9.07 -10.00 6.59
CA GLY A 82 -9.51 -10.22 5.23
C GLY A 82 -10.25 -9.01 4.68
N LEU A 83 -9.95 -8.63 3.45
CA LEU A 83 -10.75 -7.68 2.69
C LEU A 83 -12.19 -8.17 2.51
N PRO A 84 -13.21 -7.36 2.84
CA PRO A 84 -14.61 -7.74 2.63
C PRO A 84 -14.94 -7.73 1.13
N ARG A 85 -15.84 -8.62 0.70
CA ARG A 85 -16.28 -8.74 -0.71
C ARG A 85 -16.85 -7.43 -1.28
N SER A 86 -17.49 -6.62 -0.45
CA SER A 86 -18.03 -5.33 -0.86
C SER A 86 -16.93 -4.36 -1.32
N MET A 87 -15.71 -4.49 -0.78
CA MET A 87 -14.59 -3.64 -1.15
C MET A 87 -13.99 -4.03 -2.51
N THR A 88 -14.16 -5.27 -2.95
CA THR A 88 -13.69 -5.73 -4.27
C THR A 88 -14.31 -4.92 -5.42
N LEU A 89 -15.60 -4.59 -5.32
CA LEU A 89 -16.27 -3.74 -6.31
C LEU A 89 -15.70 -2.32 -6.30
N GLY A 90 -15.47 -1.74 -5.11
CA GLY A 90 -14.85 -0.42 -4.98
C GLY A 90 -13.45 -0.35 -5.60
N LEU A 91 -12.62 -1.34 -5.31
CA LEU A 91 -11.27 -1.47 -5.90
C LEU A 91 -11.34 -1.61 -7.42
N PHE A 92 -12.29 -2.40 -7.94
CA PHE A 92 -12.47 -2.59 -9.38
C PHE A 92 -12.93 -1.30 -10.07
N VAL A 93 -13.92 -0.60 -9.52
CA VAL A 93 -14.39 0.69 -10.04
C VAL A 93 -13.26 1.72 -10.03
N MET A 94 -12.43 1.73 -8.98
CA MET A 94 -11.30 2.64 -8.89
C MET A 94 -10.23 2.36 -9.96
N LEU A 95 -9.95 1.08 -10.25
CA LEU A 95 -9.03 0.66 -11.30
C LEU A 95 -9.57 1.05 -12.70
N ILE A 96 -10.84 0.74 -12.99
CA ILE A 96 -11.46 1.08 -14.27
C ILE A 96 -11.55 2.60 -14.44
N GLY A 97 -11.96 3.32 -13.40
CA GLY A 97 -11.98 4.78 -13.41
C GLY A 97 -10.61 5.37 -13.70
N SER A 98 -9.56 4.85 -13.05
CA SER A 98 -8.18 5.26 -13.33
C SER A 98 -7.76 5.03 -14.78
N LEU A 99 -8.16 3.90 -15.38
CA LEU A 99 -7.83 3.57 -16.76
C LEU A 99 -8.59 4.45 -17.76
N LEU A 100 -9.86 4.75 -17.49
CA LEU A 100 -10.66 5.63 -18.33
C LEU A 100 -10.12 7.06 -18.30
N LEU A 101 -9.74 7.56 -17.11
CA LEU A 101 -9.19 8.90 -16.96
C LEU A 101 -7.86 9.07 -17.70
N SER A 102 -7.01 8.04 -17.73
CA SER A 102 -5.74 8.11 -18.47
C SER A 102 -5.93 8.27 -19.98
N TRP A 103 -7.06 7.81 -20.53
CA TRP A 103 -7.39 7.98 -21.95
C TRP A 103 -7.94 9.37 -22.30
N THR A 104 -8.36 10.16 -21.31
CA THR A 104 -8.92 11.50 -21.55
C THR A 104 -7.88 12.59 -21.82
N GLY A 105 -6.59 12.29 -21.62
CA GLY A 105 -5.50 13.27 -21.76
C GLY A 105 -5.53 14.39 -20.70
N TRP A 106 -6.25 14.19 -19.61
CA TRP A 106 -6.37 15.17 -18.53
C TRP A 106 -5.03 15.35 -17.78
N GLU A 107 -4.63 16.61 -17.51
CA GLU A 107 -3.34 16.96 -16.87
C GLU A 107 -3.11 16.23 -15.53
N TYR A 108 -4.18 15.85 -14.82
CA TYR A 108 -4.11 15.16 -13.52
C TYR A 108 -4.35 13.65 -13.59
N ALA A 109 -4.52 13.07 -14.79
CA ALA A 109 -4.83 11.66 -14.93
C ALA A 109 -3.74 10.74 -14.33
N ASP A 110 -2.46 11.09 -14.51
CA ASP A 110 -1.34 10.34 -13.94
C ASP A 110 -1.34 10.38 -12.41
N SER A 111 -1.64 11.54 -11.83
CA SER A 111 -1.74 11.70 -10.37
C SER A 111 -2.90 10.87 -9.79
N PHE A 112 -4.03 10.83 -10.48
CA PHE A 112 -5.16 9.99 -10.11
C PHE A 112 -4.80 8.50 -10.21
N ALA A 113 -4.11 8.09 -11.28
CA ALA A 113 -3.69 6.72 -11.47
C ALA A 113 -2.71 6.23 -10.41
N VAL A 114 -1.74 7.06 -10.04
CA VAL A 114 -0.84 6.79 -8.91
C VAL A 114 -1.63 6.63 -7.61
N THR A 115 -2.59 7.52 -7.36
CA THR A 115 -3.42 7.47 -6.15
C THR A 115 -4.25 6.19 -6.08
N ALA A 116 -4.90 5.83 -7.18
CA ALA A 116 -5.65 4.58 -7.32
C ALA A 116 -4.75 3.37 -7.07
N ASN A 117 -3.57 3.34 -7.68
CA ASN A 117 -2.60 2.26 -7.49
C ASN A 117 -2.19 2.11 -6.03
N ILE A 118 -1.88 3.20 -5.32
CA ILE A 118 -1.50 3.14 -3.90
C ILE A 118 -2.66 2.60 -3.04
N LEU A 119 -3.88 3.12 -3.26
CA LEU A 119 -5.06 2.74 -2.49
C LEU A 119 -5.52 1.30 -2.76
N ILE A 120 -5.24 0.77 -3.95
CA ILE A 120 -5.50 -0.64 -4.29
C ILE A 120 -4.37 -1.54 -3.77
N ALA A 121 -3.12 -1.13 -3.95
CA ALA A 121 -1.95 -1.91 -3.58
C ALA A 121 -1.86 -2.17 -2.07
N LEU A 122 -2.04 -1.13 -1.25
CA LEU A 122 -1.91 -1.23 0.20
C LEU A 122 -2.74 -2.37 0.83
N PRO A 123 -4.08 -2.43 0.62
CA PRO A 123 -4.89 -3.48 1.22
C PRO A 123 -4.61 -4.86 0.60
N LEU A 124 -4.24 -4.95 -0.68
CA LEU A 124 -3.87 -6.22 -1.31
C LEU A 124 -2.53 -6.77 -0.80
N VAL A 125 -1.53 -5.92 -0.61
CA VAL A 125 -0.25 -6.29 0.01
C VAL A 125 -0.47 -6.76 1.44
N LEU A 126 -1.31 -6.04 2.20
CA LEU A 126 -1.67 -6.43 3.57
C LEU A 126 -2.37 -7.81 3.58
N GLN A 127 -3.32 -8.04 2.66
CA GLN A 127 -3.98 -9.33 2.48
C GLN A 127 -2.95 -10.43 2.18
N GLY A 128 -2.00 -10.18 1.26
CA GLY A 128 -0.93 -11.11 0.93
C GLY A 128 -0.07 -11.49 2.13
N LEU A 129 0.27 -10.51 2.98
CA LEU A 129 0.98 -10.74 4.24
C LEU A 129 0.17 -11.62 5.20
N CYS A 130 -1.14 -11.41 5.30
CA CYS A 130 -2.02 -12.26 6.11
C CYS A 130 -2.07 -13.71 5.60
N VAL A 131 -2.02 -13.91 4.28
CA VAL A 131 -1.97 -15.24 3.65
C VAL A 131 -0.65 -15.93 3.94
N LEU A 132 0.48 -15.24 3.82
CA LEU A 132 1.78 -15.78 4.21
C LEU A 132 1.81 -16.17 5.68
N ASP A 133 1.33 -15.30 6.57
CA ASP A 133 1.26 -15.58 8.01
C ASP A 133 0.42 -16.83 8.31
N PHE A 134 -0.71 -16.98 7.62
CA PHE A 134 -1.56 -18.16 7.71
C PHE A 134 -0.80 -19.44 7.34
N PHE A 135 -0.06 -19.45 6.22
CA PHE A 135 0.71 -20.62 5.80
C PHE A 135 1.87 -20.95 6.73
N ILE A 136 2.60 -19.95 7.23
CA ILE A 136 3.71 -20.16 8.17
C ILE A 136 3.19 -20.84 9.44
N VAL A 137 2.06 -20.37 9.98
CA VAL A 137 1.51 -20.94 11.20
C VAL A 137 0.90 -22.32 10.95
N ARG A 138 0.22 -22.51 9.81
CA ARG A 138 -0.33 -23.80 9.42
C ARG A 138 0.74 -24.89 9.30
N SER A 139 1.97 -24.53 8.92
CA SER A 139 3.07 -25.50 8.82
C SER A 139 3.55 -26.04 10.18
N GLY A 140 3.16 -25.44 11.31
CA GLY A 140 3.39 -25.94 12.68
C GLY A 140 4.84 -25.96 13.18
N LYS A 141 5.86 -25.96 12.30
CA LYS A 141 7.28 -26.07 12.66
C LYS A 141 7.96 -24.70 12.73
N ASN A 142 8.66 -24.43 13.84
CA ASN A 142 9.48 -23.22 14.07
C ASN A 142 8.80 -21.91 13.64
N VAL A 143 7.51 -21.77 13.98
CA VAL A 143 6.65 -20.67 13.52
C VAL A 143 7.28 -19.30 13.81
N THR A 144 7.80 -19.07 15.02
CA THR A 144 8.43 -17.80 15.39
C THR A 144 9.63 -17.48 14.52
N THR A 145 10.55 -18.45 14.34
CA THR A 145 11.76 -18.27 13.52
C THR A 145 11.41 -18.06 12.06
N ARG A 146 10.45 -18.81 11.51
CA ARG A 146 10.00 -18.65 10.13
C ARG A 146 9.30 -17.32 9.88
N ARG A 147 8.49 -16.84 10.83
CA ARG A 147 7.87 -15.51 10.75
C ARG A 147 8.93 -14.42 10.72
N ALA A 148 9.91 -14.49 11.64
CA ALA A 148 11.01 -13.54 11.67
C ALA A 148 11.80 -13.55 10.35
N LEU A 149 12.20 -14.73 9.87
CA LEU A 149 12.93 -14.87 8.61
C LEU A 149 12.11 -14.38 7.41
N ALA A 150 10.83 -14.71 7.34
CA ALA A 150 9.95 -14.30 6.25
C ALA A 150 9.77 -12.77 6.23
N TYR A 151 9.52 -12.14 7.37
CA TYR A 151 9.35 -10.69 7.44
C TYR A 151 10.65 -9.94 7.19
N THR A 152 11.77 -10.44 7.72
CA THR A 152 13.10 -9.88 7.40
C THR A 152 13.41 -10.03 5.91
N GLY A 153 13.16 -11.20 5.32
CA GLY A 153 13.36 -11.44 3.89
C GLY A 153 12.48 -10.55 3.02
N ILE A 154 11.19 -10.40 3.36
CA ILE A 154 10.29 -9.47 2.68
C ILE A 154 10.79 -8.03 2.81
N GLY A 155 11.31 -7.63 3.97
CA GLY A 155 11.87 -6.29 4.17
C GLY A 155 13.12 -6.04 3.30
N VAL A 156 14.02 -7.01 3.19
CA VAL A 156 15.24 -6.91 2.36
C VAL A 156 14.89 -6.83 0.88
N VAL A 157 13.91 -7.61 0.43
CA VAL A 157 13.56 -7.77 -0.99
C VAL A 157 12.25 -7.03 -1.32
N LEU A 158 11.91 -5.99 -0.54
CA LEU A 158 10.59 -5.38 -0.52
C LEU A 158 10.10 -4.96 -1.91
N GLN A 159 10.97 -4.33 -2.70
CA GLN A 159 10.62 -3.84 -4.04
C GLN A 159 10.13 -4.97 -4.98
N PHE A 160 10.69 -6.18 -4.86
CA PHE A 160 10.25 -7.33 -5.65
C PHE A 160 9.10 -8.09 -4.95
N ALA A 161 9.09 -8.09 -3.61
CA ALA A 161 8.07 -8.77 -2.82
C ALA A 161 6.69 -8.11 -2.94
N VAL A 162 6.61 -6.79 -3.14
CA VAL A 162 5.33 -6.05 -3.24
C VAL A 162 4.42 -6.63 -4.31
N THR A 163 4.94 -6.88 -5.52
CA THR A 163 4.14 -7.45 -6.62
C THR A 163 3.67 -8.86 -6.30
N ALA A 164 4.55 -9.70 -5.75
CA ALA A 164 4.20 -11.07 -5.36
C ALA A 164 3.15 -11.10 -4.25
N LEU A 165 3.27 -10.23 -3.25
CA LEU A 165 2.31 -10.08 -2.15
C LEU A 165 0.95 -9.58 -2.65
N MET A 166 0.96 -8.60 -3.56
CA MET A 166 -0.26 -8.07 -4.16
C MET A 166 -1.01 -9.15 -4.95
N LEU A 167 -0.29 -9.92 -5.77
CA LEU A 167 -0.86 -11.07 -6.48
C LEU A 167 -1.42 -12.08 -5.51
N LEU A 168 -0.66 -12.47 -4.48
CA LEU A 168 -1.12 -13.41 -3.45
C LEU A 168 -2.39 -12.92 -2.73
N GLY A 169 -2.45 -11.63 -2.40
CA GLY A 169 -3.63 -11.00 -1.82
C GLY A 169 -4.83 -11.03 -2.76
N CYS A 170 -4.62 -10.77 -4.05
CA CYS A 170 -5.65 -10.86 -5.09
C CYS A 170 -6.15 -12.31 -5.25
N PHE A 171 -5.25 -13.29 -5.28
CA PHE A 171 -5.59 -14.71 -5.33
C PHE A 171 -6.45 -15.12 -4.14
N ASP A 172 -6.11 -14.72 -2.92
CA ASP A 172 -6.94 -15.02 -1.74
C ASP A 172 -8.29 -14.30 -1.79
N LEU A 173 -8.35 -13.07 -2.30
CA LEU A 173 -9.60 -12.32 -2.47
C LEU A 173 -10.59 -13.01 -3.43
N ILE A 174 -10.08 -13.55 -4.55
CA ILE A 174 -10.88 -14.22 -5.58
C ILE A 174 -11.21 -15.66 -5.18
N PHE A 175 -10.20 -16.45 -4.83
CA PHE A 175 -10.33 -17.91 -4.64
C PHE A 175 -10.58 -18.33 -3.19
N ARG A 176 -10.47 -17.41 -2.22
CA ARG A 176 -10.66 -17.68 -0.78
C ARG A 176 -9.76 -18.82 -0.30
N LEU A 177 -8.48 -18.74 -0.67
CA LEU A 177 -7.49 -19.77 -0.42
C LEU A 177 -7.43 -20.13 1.08
N ARG A 178 -7.42 -19.14 1.98
CA ARG A 178 -7.39 -19.38 3.42
C ARG A 178 -8.63 -20.10 3.94
N GLU A 179 -9.82 -19.78 3.45
CA GLU A 179 -11.06 -20.45 3.86
C GLU A 179 -11.07 -21.91 3.41
N ARG A 180 -10.72 -22.17 2.15
CA ARG A 180 -10.67 -23.53 1.58
C ARG A 180 -9.62 -24.41 2.24
N MET A 181 -8.47 -23.83 2.57
CA MET A 181 -7.41 -24.58 3.23
C MET A 181 -7.76 -24.90 4.67
N ARG A 182 -8.50 -24.04 5.39
CA ARG A 182 -8.95 -24.36 6.77
C ARG A 182 -9.77 -25.64 6.87
N SER A 183 -10.54 -25.99 5.83
CA SER A 183 -11.28 -27.26 5.77
C SER A 183 -10.43 -28.48 5.40
N ALA A 184 -9.21 -28.29 4.86
CA ALA A 184 -8.31 -29.39 4.55
C ALA A 184 -7.46 -29.78 5.78
N PRO A 185 -7.12 -31.07 5.97
CA PRO A 185 -6.24 -31.50 7.06
C PRO A 185 -4.85 -30.81 6.96
N PRO A 186 -4.18 -30.54 8.10
CA PRO A 186 -2.83 -29.99 8.09
C PRO A 186 -1.85 -30.99 7.45
N PRO A 187 -0.77 -30.52 6.80
CA PRO A 187 0.27 -31.42 6.29
C PRO A 187 0.82 -32.26 7.43
N GLU A 188 0.81 -33.58 7.30
CA GLU A 188 1.42 -34.46 8.28
C GLU A 188 2.89 -34.07 8.47
N ALA A 189 3.29 -33.89 9.72
CA ALA A 189 4.66 -33.51 10.06
C ALA A 189 5.57 -34.72 9.84
N VAL A 190 6.01 -34.93 8.60
CA VAL A 190 7.16 -35.80 8.28
C VAL A 190 8.43 -35.17 8.84
#